data_AF-A0A7S2N8Y8-F1
#
_entry.id   AF-A0A7S2N8Y8-F1
#
_cell.length_a   1.000
_cell.length_b   1.000
_cell.length_c   1.000
_cell.angle_alpha   90.00
_cell.angle_beta   90.00
_cell.angle_gamma   90.00
#
_symmetry.space_group_name_H-M   'P 1'
#
loop_
_entity.id
_entity.type
_entity.pdbx_description
1 polymer ?
#
loop_
_entity_poly.entity_id
_entity_poly.type
_entity_poly.pdbx_seq_one_letter_code
_entity_poly.pdbx_strand_id
1 'polypeptide(L)'
;VSMSSWKVMALAAGVLITSWLIFACLFRAVSHQCGLQAGSFLRSLYLSIETIETIGYGVPDPGFRSCHAGIFVLGAAALWESLFNALIISVVYTRVSRAQGRATSVCFSEKAILCQIEGICYFMFQVCDFRKHQLCEAHVRLYCVQHSETAGGVIFQTRAMRLQHPNDELGGMLLLALPQLIVHRIDA
;
A
#
# COMPACT_ATOMS: atom_id res chain seq x y z
N VAL A 1 11.81 1.87 1.86
CA VAL A 1 11.47 3.30 2.05
C VAL A 1 10.00 3.51 1.67
N SER A 2 9.10 3.62 2.65
CA SER A 2 7.67 3.79 2.38
C SER A 2 7.39 5.23 1.92
N MET A 3 7.25 5.46 0.61
CA MET A 3 6.74 6.74 0.11
C MET A 3 5.33 6.98 0.68
N SER A 4 5.12 8.18 1.22
CA SER A 4 3.80 8.64 1.69
C SER A 4 2.78 8.57 0.55
N SER A 5 1.54 8.16 0.87
CA SER A 5 0.44 8.03 -0.11
C SER A 5 0.23 9.31 -0.92
N TRP A 6 0.39 10.48 -0.29
CA TRP A 6 0.31 11.78 -0.97
C TRP A 6 1.38 11.94 -2.06
N LYS A 7 2.62 11.50 -1.80
CA LYS A 7 3.70 11.57 -2.79
C LYS A 7 3.43 10.68 -4.00
N VAL A 8 2.80 9.52 -3.78
CA VAL A 8 2.41 8.61 -4.85
C VAL A 8 1.31 9.22 -5.72
N MET A 9 0.29 9.82 -5.11
CA MET A 9 -0.78 10.51 -5.85
C MET A 9 -0.25 11.71 -6.63
N ALA A 10 0.64 12.52 -6.02
CA ALA A 10 1.26 13.65 -6.70
C ALA A 10 2.13 13.20 -7.90
N LEU A 11 2.87 12.10 -7.76
CA LEU A 11 3.64 11.51 -8.85
C LEU A 11 2.72 11.04 -10.00
N ALA A 12 1.63 10.34 -9.67
CA ALA A 12 0.66 9.86 -10.66
C ALA A 12 0.01 11.03 -11.42
N ALA A 13 -0.39 12.09 -10.72
CA ALA A 13 -0.91 13.31 -11.34
C ALA A 13 0.13 13.99 -12.25
N GLY A 14 1.40 14.03 -11.82
CA GLY A 14 2.50 14.51 -12.64
C GLY A 14 2.65 13.72 -13.95
N VAL A 15 2.60 12.39 -13.88
CA VAL A 15 2.69 11.53 -15.07
C VAL A 15 1.50 11.76 -16.02
N LEU A 16 0.28 11.92 -15.52
CA LEU A 16 -0.89 12.26 -16.34
C LEU A 16 -0.71 13.58 -17.08
N ILE A 17 -0.33 14.63 -16.37
CA ILE A 17 -0.12 15.96 -16.97
C ILE A 17 0.97 15.90 -18.04
N THR A 18 2.08 15.19 -17.77
CA THR A 18 3.14 15.02 -18.79
C THR A 18 2.65 14.22 -19.99
N SER A 19 1.80 13.21 -19.78
CA SER A 19 1.22 12.41 -20.86
C SER A 19 0.31 13.28 -21.74
N TRP A 20 -0.54 14.12 -21.15
CA TRP A 20 -1.38 15.07 -21.90
C TRP A 20 -0.54 16.00 -22.77
N LEU A 21 0.59 16.50 -22.26
CA LEU A 21 1.49 17.37 -23.04
C LEU A 21 2.19 16.62 -24.18
N ILE A 22 2.66 15.39 -23.93
CA ILE A 22 3.34 14.56 -24.94
C ILE A 22 2.37 14.22 -26.07
N PHE A 23 1.18 13.71 -25.74
CA PHE A 23 0.18 13.34 -26.75
C PHE A 23 -0.41 14.56 -27.45
N ALA A 24 -0.53 15.72 -26.79
CA ALA A 24 -0.88 16.98 -27.45
C ALA A 24 0.14 17.36 -28.54
N CYS A 25 1.45 17.18 -28.28
CA CYS A 25 2.49 17.41 -29.28
C CYS A 25 2.39 16.40 -30.44
N LEU A 26 2.13 15.12 -30.16
CA LEU A 26 1.94 14.09 -31.19
C LEU A 26 0.72 14.36 -32.08
N PHE A 27 -0.43 14.70 -31.47
CA PHE A 27 -1.63 15.07 -32.21
C PHE A 27 -1.42 16.31 -33.06
N ARG A 28 -0.69 17.32 -32.54
CA ARG A 28 -0.36 18.52 -33.30
C ARG A 28 0.51 18.21 -34.52
N ALA A 29 1.52 17.35 -34.37
CA ALA A 29 2.40 16.96 -35.48
C ALA A 29 1.64 16.25 -36.62
N VAL A 30 0.64 15.46 -36.25
CA VAL A 30 -0.17 14.65 -37.18
C VAL A 30 -1.41 15.40 -37.69
N SER A 31 -1.75 16.54 -37.07
CA SER A 31 -2.96 17.33 -37.30
C SER A 31 -3.20 17.74 -38.75
N HIS A 32 -2.17 18.23 -39.43
CA HIS A 32 -2.29 18.69 -40.82
C HIS A 32 -2.53 17.53 -41.80
N GLN A 33 -1.91 16.37 -41.56
CA GLN A 33 -2.00 15.20 -42.43
C GLN A 33 -3.32 14.46 -42.26
N CYS A 34 -3.77 14.31 -41.01
CA CYS A 34 -4.97 13.54 -40.69
C CYS A 34 -6.26 14.39 -40.57
N GLY A 35 -6.21 15.70 -40.85
CA GLY A 35 -7.41 16.56 -40.84
C GLY A 35 -8.03 16.79 -39.46
N LEU A 36 -7.25 16.69 -38.38
CA LEU A 36 -7.72 16.80 -36.98
C LEU A 36 -8.25 18.19 -36.61
N GLN A 37 -8.00 19.21 -37.45
CA GLN A 37 -8.27 20.63 -37.18
C GLN A 37 -7.67 21.13 -35.84
N ALA A 38 -6.67 20.43 -35.31
CA ALA A 38 -5.94 20.77 -34.11
C ALA A 38 -4.68 21.59 -34.46
N GLY A 39 -4.85 22.75 -35.09
CA GLY A 39 -3.72 23.58 -35.56
C GLY A 39 -3.04 24.36 -34.42
N SER A 40 -3.79 24.70 -33.38
CA SER A 40 -3.28 25.37 -32.18
C SER A 40 -2.87 24.35 -31.11
N PHE A 41 -1.89 24.72 -30.29
CA PHE A 41 -1.46 23.89 -29.16
C PHE A 41 -2.62 23.64 -28.19
N LEU A 42 -3.40 24.68 -27.88
CA LEU A 42 -4.55 24.58 -27.00
C LEU A 42 -5.58 23.55 -27.50
N ARG A 43 -5.92 23.55 -28.80
CA ARG A 43 -6.87 22.58 -29.37
C ARG A 43 -6.31 21.16 -29.36
N SER A 44 -5.01 21.00 -29.58
CA SER A 44 -4.32 19.70 -29.50
C SER A 44 -4.28 19.16 -28.07
N LEU A 45 -4.15 20.06 -27.08
CA LEU A 45 -4.22 19.71 -25.67
C LEU A 45 -5.63 19.25 -25.27
N TYR A 46 -6.67 19.96 -25.71
CA TYR A 46 -8.06 19.51 -25.54
C TYR A 46 -8.28 18.13 -26.14
N LEU A 47 -7.85 17.91 -27.38
CA LEU A 47 -7.96 16.60 -28.04
C LEU A 47 -7.20 15.51 -27.27
N SER A 48 -6.02 15.83 -26.73
CA SER A 48 -5.25 14.88 -25.92
C SER A 48 -5.95 14.51 -24.62
N ILE A 49 -6.53 15.49 -23.91
CA ILE A 49 -7.27 15.25 -22.67
C ILE A 49 -8.55 14.46 -22.98
N GLU A 50 -9.29 14.85 -24.02
CA GLU A 50 -10.51 14.15 -24.43
C GLU A 50 -10.25 12.68 -24.80
N THR A 51 -9.09 12.40 -25.40
CA THR A 51 -8.70 11.05 -25.80
C THR A 51 -8.22 10.22 -24.60
N ILE A 52 -7.31 10.76 -23.80
CA ILE A 52 -6.74 10.05 -22.64
C ILE A 52 -7.80 9.88 -21.56
N GLU A 53 -8.55 10.92 -21.19
CA GLU A 53 -9.60 10.79 -20.18
C GLU A 53 -10.87 10.11 -20.72
N THR A 54 -10.86 9.65 -21.98
CA THR A 54 -11.98 8.97 -22.65
C THR A 54 -13.29 9.78 -22.67
N ILE A 55 -13.20 11.12 -22.63
CA ILE A 55 -14.36 12.02 -22.68
C ILE A 55 -14.97 12.02 -24.09
N GLY A 56 -14.14 12.09 -25.12
CA GLY A 56 -14.55 11.86 -26.51
C GLY A 56 -15.55 12.87 -27.09
N TYR A 57 -15.34 14.18 -26.94
CA TYR A 57 -16.19 15.19 -27.61
C TYR A 57 -16.11 15.17 -29.14
N GLY A 58 -15.10 14.49 -29.69
CA GLY A 58 -15.00 14.14 -31.10
C GLY A 58 -14.25 15.14 -31.95
N VAL A 59 -13.86 14.69 -33.14
CA VAL A 59 -13.23 15.51 -34.17
C VAL A 59 -14.17 15.70 -35.37
N PRO A 60 -13.98 16.75 -36.18
CA PRO A 60 -14.83 17.02 -37.35
C PRO A 60 -14.87 15.90 -38.40
N ASP A 61 -13.80 15.11 -38.53
CA ASP A 61 -13.74 13.92 -39.39
C ASP A 61 -13.30 12.69 -38.57
N PRO A 62 -14.24 11.81 -38.19
CA PRO A 62 -13.94 10.58 -37.45
C PRO A 62 -13.06 9.59 -38.22
N GLY A 63 -13.01 9.69 -39.55
CA GLY A 63 -12.22 8.82 -40.41
C GLY A 63 -10.75 9.25 -40.53
N PHE A 64 -10.36 10.38 -39.92
CA PHE A 64 -9.01 10.95 -40.00
C PHE A 64 -8.44 10.97 -41.43
N ARG A 65 -9.27 11.13 -42.47
CA ARG A 65 -8.87 10.99 -43.88
C ARG A 65 -8.12 9.69 -44.24
N SER A 66 -8.43 8.56 -43.58
CA SER A 66 -7.70 7.28 -43.74
C SER A 66 -6.20 7.39 -43.44
N CYS A 67 -5.82 8.31 -42.55
CA CYS A 67 -4.44 8.58 -42.18
C CYS A 67 -3.93 7.55 -41.16
N HIS A 68 -3.01 6.68 -41.59
CA HIS A 68 -2.43 5.64 -40.74
C HIS A 68 -1.72 6.21 -39.50
N ALA A 69 -1.03 7.35 -39.64
CA ALA A 69 -0.35 8.01 -38.52
C ALA A 69 -1.32 8.37 -37.38
N GLY A 70 -2.53 8.82 -37.68
CA GLY A 70 -3.55 9.14 -36.67
C GLY A 70 -4.01 7.92 -35.89
N ILE A 71 -4.19 6.79 -36.58
CA ILE A 71 -4.55 5.50 -35.97
C ILE A 71 -3.46 5.04 -35.00
N PHE A 72 -2.19 5.13 -35.39
CA PHE A 72 -1.07 4.75 -34.51
C PHE A 72 -0.98 5.63 -33.26
N VAL A 73 -1.12 6.95 -33.40
CA VAL A 73 -1.09 7.87 -32.25
C VAL A 73 -2.27 7.63 -31.32
N LEU A 74 -3.48 7.46 -31.87
CA LEU A 74 -4.69 7.17 -31.09
C LEU A 74 -4.58 5.82 -30.37
N GLY A 75 -4.11 4.78 -31.06
CA GLY A 75 -3.88 3.46 -30.47
C GLY A 75 -2.82 3.48 -29.38
N ALA A 76 -1.73 4.22 -29.57
CA ALA A 76 -0.70 4.41 -28.55
C ALA A 76 -1.24 5.15 -27.31
N ALA A 77 -2.07 6.17 -27.51
CA ALA A 77 -2.72 6.90 -26.42
C ALA A 77 -3.65 6.00 -25.60
N ALA A 78 -4.49 5.20 -26.28
CA ALA A 78 -5.40 4.26 -25.64
C ALA A 78 -4.66 3.14 -24.88
N LEU A 79 -3.61 2.56 -25.47
CA LEU A 79 -2.79 1.55 -24.79
C LEU A 79 -2.08 2.12 -23.57
N TRP A 80 -1.51 3.31 -23.70
CA TRP A 80 -0.84 4.00 -22.59
C TRP A 80 -1.82 4.28 -21.44
N GLU A 81 -2.99 4.84 -21.73
CA GLU A 81 -4.00 5.13 -20.72
C GLU A 81 -4.48 3.87 -20.01
N SER A 82 -4.83 2.82 -20.75
CA SER A 82 -5.33 1.58 -20.17
C SER A 82 -4.31 0.96 -19.20
N LEU A 83 -3.03 0.92 -19.58
CA LEU A 83 -1.96 0.42 -18.72
C LEU A 83 -1.76 1.32 -17.49
N PHE A 84 -1.76 2.63 -17.69
CA PHE A 84 -1.51 3.58 -16.62
C PHE A 84 -2.64 3.62 -15.59
N ASN A 85 -3.89 3.59 -16.04
CA ASN A 85 -5.06 3.51 -15.19
C ASN A 85 -5.06 2.22 -14.34
N ALA A 86 -4.76 1.07 -14.96
CA ALA A 86 -4.62 -0.20 -14.24
C ALA A 86 -3.54 -0.14 -13.16
N LEU A 87 -2.39 0.51 -13.44
CA LEU A 87 -1.33 0.70 -12.46
C LEU A 87 -1.76 1.58 -11.28
N ILE A 88 -2.42 2.72 -11.53
CA ILE A 88 -2.92 3.59 -10.46
C ILE A 88 -3.89 2.83 -9.56
N ILE A 89 -4.89 2.18 -10.16
CA ILE A 89 -5.90 1.43 -9.41
C ILE A 89 -5.24 0.36 -8.56
N SER A 90 -4.29 -0.39 -9.11
CA SER A 90 -3.53 -1.41 -8.38
C SER A 90 -2.78 -0.84 -7.18
N VAL A 91 -2.08 0.30 -7.37
CA VAL A 91 -1.32 0.95 -6.29
C VAL A 91 -2.24 1.49 -5.20
N VAL A 92 -3.32 2.16 -5.57
CA VAL A 92 -4.32 2.69 -4.62
C VAL A 92 -4.99 1.54 -3.87
N TYR A 93 -5.44 0.51 -4.59
CA TYR A 93 -6.05 -0.68 -3.99
C TYR A 93 -5.10 -1.34 -2.99
N THR A 94 -3.83 -1.55 -3.37
CA THR A 94 -2.81 -2.12 -2.47
C THR A 94 -2.61 -1.28 -1.21
N ARG A 95 -2.78 0.04 -1.28
CA ARG A 95 -2.65 0.92 -0.11
C ARG A 95 -3.88 0.88 0.78
N VAL A 96 -5.08 0.86 0.19
CA VAL A 96 -6.36 0.79 0.92
C VAL A 96 -6.58 -0.58 1.54
N SER A 97 -6.13 -1.66 0.89
CA SER A 97 -6.27 -3.03 1.36
C SER A 97 -5.31 -3.38 2.52
N ARG A 98 -4.31 -2.53 2.80
CA ARG A 98 -3.43 -2.72 3.96
C ARG A 98 -4.23 -2.64 5.25
N ALA A 99 -4.28 -3.75 5.97
CA ALA A 99 -4.99 -3.88 7.24
C ALA A 99 -4.32 -3.16 8.42
N GLN A 100 -3.65 -2.01 8.23
CA GLN A 100 -2.96 -1.28 9.30
C GLN A 100 -3.92 -0.83 10.42
N GLY A 101 -5.18 -0.57 10.09
CA GLY A 101 -6.23 -0.26 11.08
C GLY A 101 -6.64 -1.44 11.98
N ARG A 102 -6.13 -2.67 11.76
CA ARG A 102 -6.32 -3.77 12.72
C ARG A 102 -5.36 -3.72 13.90
N ALA A 103 -4.17 -3.13 13.74
CA ALA A 103 -3.23 -3.00 14.85
C ALA A 103 -3.81 -2.16 16.01
N THR A 104 -4.74 -1.26 15.72
CA THR A 104 -5.40 -0.42 16.73
C THR A 104 -6.52 -1.13 17.50
N SER A 105 -6.98 -2.30 17.05
CA SER A 105 -8.03 -3.06 17.75
C SER A 105 -7.51 -4.16 18.66
N VAL A 106 -6.25 -4.55 18.49
CA VAL A 106 -5.55 -5.46 19.40
C VAL A 106 -5.08 -4.67 20.61
N CYS A 107 -5.53 -5.07 21.79
CA CYS A 107 -5.19 -4.42 23.05
C CYS A 107 -4.49 -5.41 23.98
N PHE A 108 -3.60 -4.87 24.80
CA PHE A 108 -2.87 -5.59 25.83
C PHE A 108 -3.38 -5.14 27.21
N SER A 109 -3.27 -6.01 28.21
CA SER A 109 -3.49 -5.61 29.60
C SER A 109 -2.53 -4.49 30.00
N GLU A 110 -3.02 -3.49 30.74
CA GLU A 110 -2.21 -2.34 31.19
C GLU A 110 -1.03 -2.74 32.07
N LYS A 111 -1.17 -3.85 32.80
CA LYS A 111 -0.15 -4.39 33.70
C LYS A 111 0.14 -5.83 33.35
N ALA A 112 1.41 -6.19 33.36
CA ALA A 112 1.84 -7.57 33.41
C ALA A 112 2.05 -7.98 34.88
N ILE A 113 1.89 -9.27 35.16
CA ILE A 113 2.10 -9.83 36.49
C ILE A 113 3.28 -10.80 36.49
N LEU A 114 3.99 -10.82 37.61
CA LEU A 114 4.97 -11.85 37.94
C LEU A 114 4.36 -12.73 39.04
N CYS A 115 4.19 -14.01 38.75
CA CYS A 115 3.60 -14.96 39.68
C CYS A 115 4.53 -16.16 39.85
N GLN A 116 4.63 -16.70 41.06
CA GLN A 116 5.33 -17.95 41.31
C GLN A 116 4.32 -19.07 41.50
N ILE A 117 4.43 -20.13 40.68
CA ILE A 117 3.58 -21.32 40.74
C ILE A 117 4.53 -22.52 40.88
N GLU A 118 4.36 -23.29 41.95
CA GLU A 118 5.19 -24.48 42.24
C GLU A 118 6.70 -24.19 42.24
N GLY A 119 7.09 -23.02 42.76
CA GLY A 119 8.51 -22.61 42.83
C GLY A 119 9.06 -21.98 41.55
N ILE A 120 8.33 -22.01 40.43
CA ILE A 120 8.74 -21.46 39.14
C ILE A 120 8.12 -20.07 38.94
N CYS A 121 8.90 -19.10 38.48
CA CYS A 121 8.41 -17.75 38.20
C CYS A 121 7.87 -17.62 36.77
N TYR A 122 6.74 -16.94 36.62
CA TYR A 122 6.04 -16.72 35.36
C TYR A 122 5.75 -15.24 35.16
N PHE A 123 6.08 -14.74 33.96
CA PHE A 123 5.67 -13.44 33.47
C PHE A 123 4.42 -13.60 32.61
N MET A 124 3.35 -12.90 32.98
CA MET A 124 2.05 -13.05 32.33
C MET A 124 1.40 -11.71 32.02
N PHE A 125 0.71 -11.63 30.88
CA PHE A 125 -0.13 -10.48 30.49
C PHE A 125 -1.27 -10.97 29.59
N GLN A 126 -2.31 -10.17 29.40
CA GLN A 126 -3.44 -10.54 28.54
C GLN A 126 -3.43 -9.77 27.22
N VAL A 127 -3.98 -10.38 26.18
CA VAL A 127 -4.20 -9.77 24.86
C VAL A 127 -5.60 -10.09 24.35
N CYS A 128 -6.25 -9.13 23.69
CA CYS A 128 -7.61 -9.28 23.14
C CYS A 128 -7.76 -8.47 21.85
N ASP A 129 -8.64 -8.89 20.93
CA ASP A 129 -9.07 -8.06 19.79
C ASP A 129 -10.53 -7.63 20.02
N PHE A 130 -10.79 -6.32 20.03
CA PHE A 130 -12.13 -5.78 20.25
C PHE A 130 -13.04 -5.85 19.00
N ARG A 131 -12.50 -6.23 17.84
CA ARG A 131 -13.32 -6.35 16.61
C ARG A 131 -14.16 -7.62 16.63
N LYS A 132 -15.36 -7.52 16.05
CA LYS A 132 -16.26 -8.68 15.80
C LYS A 132 -15.66 -9.72 14.85
N HIS A 133 -14.82 -9.29 13.91
CA HIS A 133 -14.19 -10.18 12.93
C HIS A 133 -12.87 -10.71 13.48
N GLN A 134 -12.78 -12.02 13.62
CA GLN A 134 -11.61 -12.70 14.16
C GLN A 134 -10.34 -12.43 13.33
N LEU A 135 -9.20 -12.37 14.02
CA LEU A 135 -7.88 -12.46 13.43
C LEU A 135 -7.51 -13.94 13.24
N CYS A 136 -7.41 -14.40 11.99
CA CYS A 136 -6.97 -15.75 11.68
C CYS A 136 -5.46 -15.89 11.93
N GLU A 137 -5.03 -17.06 12.41
CA GLU A 137 -3.62 -17.39 12.65
C GLU A 137 -2.89 -16.33 13.48
N ALA A 138 -3.52 -15.90 14.58
CA ALA A 138 -2.95 -14.91 15.46
C ALA A 138 -1.77 -15.51 16.25
N HIS A 139 -0.60 -14.91 16.09
CA HIS A 139 0.61 -15.26 16.82
C HIS A 139 1.08 -14.08 17.68
N VAL A 140 1.72 -14.41 18.80
CA VAL A 140 2.36 -13.44 19.68
C VAL A 140 3.85 -13.79 19.79
N ARG A 141 4.70 -12.77 19.88
CA ARG A 141 6.12 -12.93 20.17
C ARG A 141 6.50 -11.97 21.27
N LEU A 142 7.25 -12.45 22.25
CA LEU A 142 7.75 -11.65 23.35
C LEU A 142 9.25 -11.41 23.16
N TYR A 143 9.67 -10.17 23.38
CA TYR A 143 11.08 -9.77 23.33
C TYR A 143 11.43 -9.01 24.61
N CYS A 144 12.53 -9.38 25.25
CA CYS A 144 13.16 -8.60 26.31
C CYS A 144 14.19 -7.67 25.67
N VAL A 145 14.07 -6.36 25.92
CA VAL A 145 15.06 -5.36 25.49
C VAL A 145 15.85 -4.93 26.71
N GLN A 146 17.12 -5.33 26.77
CA GLN A 146 18.03 -4.97 27.83
C GLN A 146 18.90 -3.78 27.40
N HIS A 147 18.97 -2.80 28.29
CA HIS A 147 19.89 -1.68 28.19
C HIS A 147 21.20 -2.07 28.89
N SER A 148 22.31 -2.08 28.16
CA SER A 148 23.63 -2.32 28.73
C SER A 148 24.54 -1.12 28.46
N GLU A 149 25.01 -0.49 29.52
CA GLU A 149 26.04 0.55 29.44
C GLU A 149 27.42 -0.11 29.46
N THR A 150 28.15 0.04 28.37
CA THR A 150 29.55 -0.37 28.26
C THR A 150 30.43 0.87 28.24
N ALA A 151 31.74 0.74 28.55
CA ALA A 151 32.70 1.85 28.51
C ALA A 151 32.73 2.63 27.17
N GLY A 152 32.21 2.05 26.08
CA GLY A 152 32.09 2.68 24.75
C GLY A 152 30.70 3.23 24.40
N GLY A 153 29.73 3.23 25.32
CA GLY A 153 28.39 3.77 25.11
C GLY A 153 27.25 2.82 25.48
N VAL A 154 26.04 3.22 25.12
CA VAL A 154 24.79 2.49 25.36
C VAL A 154 24.54 1.49 24.24
N ILE A 155 24.34 0.22 24.60
CA ILE A 155 23.94 -0.85 23.67
C ILE A 155 22.58 -1.40 24.09
N PHE A 156 21.66 -1.48 23.14
CA PHE A 156 20.38 -2.18 23.31
C PHE A 156 20.53 -3.62 22.80
N GLN A 157 20.28 -4.59 23.67
CA GLN A 157 20.25 -6.00 23.32
C GLN A 157 18.81 -6.51 23.36
N THR A 158 18.35 -7.13 22.28
CA THR A 158 17.01 -7.72 22.20
C THR A 158 17.11 -9.23 22.24
N ARG A 159 16.46 -9.87 23.22
CA ARG A 159 16.38 -11.34 23.34
C ARG A 159 14.94 -11.80 23.15
N ALA A 160 14.72 -12.73 22.24
CA ALA A 160 13.41 -13.36 22.10
C ALA A 160 13.14 -14.25 23.32
N MET A 161 11.96 -14.08 23.93
CA MET A 161 11.53 -14.83 25.11
C MET A 161 10.52 -15.89 24.67
N ARG A 162 10.79 -17.13 25.02
CA ARG A 162 9.95 -18.27 24.63
C ARG A 162 8.66 -18.31 25.44
N LEU A 163 7.52 -18.49 24.76
CA LEU A 163 6.22 -18.60 25.40
C LEU A 163 5.86 -20.06 25.71
N GLN A 164 5.29 -20.27 26.89
CA GLN A 164 4.69 -21.54 27.28
C GLN A 164 3.20 -21.59 26.92
N HIS A 165 2.52 -20.44 26.96
CA HIS A 165 1.15 -20.29 26.50
C HIS A 165 0.96 -18.96 25.75
N PRO A 166 0.55 -18.97 24.47
CA PRO A 166 0.50 -20.14 23.59
C PRO A 166 1.89 -20.77 23.46
N ASN A 167 1.97 -22.09 23.25
CA ASN A 167 3.26 -22.78 23.18
C ASN A 167 3.92 -22.54 21.82
N ASP A 168 5.03 -21.79 21.82
CA ASP A 168 5.76 -21.43 20.60
C ASP A 168 6.33 -22.64 19.86
N GLU A 169 6.75 -23.70 20.57
CA GLU A 169 7.32 -24.91 19.93
C GLU A 169 6.32 -25.66 19.07
N LEU A 170 5.04 -25.60 19.47
CA LEU A 170 3.95 -26.27 18.77
C LEU A 170 3.27 -25.34 17.77
N GLY A 171 3.81 -24.13 17.54
CA GLY A 171 3.17 -23.12 16.70
C GLY A 171 1.82 -22.66 17.23
N GLY A 172 1.66 -22.60 18.55
CA GLY A 172 0.40 -22.27 19.20
C GLY A 172 -0.19 -20.95 18.69
N MET A 173 -1.48 -21.00 18.31
CA MET A 173 -2.22 -19.83 17.84
C MET A 173 -3.12 -19.28 18.94
N LEU A 174 -3.39 -17.98 18.88
CA LEU A 174 -4.32 -17.29 19.76
C LEU A 174 -5.73 -17.28 19.16
N LEU A 175 -6.72 -17.55 20.00
CA LEU A 175 -8.12 -17.28 19.69
C LEU A 175 -8.53 -15.93 20.28
N LEU A 176 -8.25 -14.83 19.58
CA LEU A 176 -8.54 -13.47 20.06
C LEU A 176 -10.03 -13.08 20.12
N ALA A 177 -10.95 -14.05 19.95
CA ALA A 177 -12.38 -13.84 20.19
C ALA A 177 -12.70 -13.60 21.69
N LEU A 178 -11.78 -14.01 22.57
CA LEU A 178 -11.82 -13.79 24.01
C LEU A 178 -10.43 -13.33 24.48
N PRO A 179 -10.33 -12.60 25.61
CA PRO A 179 -9.02 -12.27 26.20
C PRO A 179 -8.18 -13.53 26.43
N GLN A 180 -6.98 -13.55 25.84
CA GLN A 180 -6.03 -14.65 25.94
C GLN A 180 -4.93 -14.28 26.94
N LEU A 181 -4.55 -15.22 27.80
CA LEU A 181 -3.41 -15.08 28.70
C LEU A 181 -2.13 -15.49 27.99
N ILE A 182 -1.13 -14.62 27.98
CA ILE A 182 0.21 -14.91 27.49
C ILE A 182 1.09 -15.26 28.70
N VAL A 183 1.81 -16.38 28.61
CA VAL A 183 2.62 -16.92 29.71
C VAL A 183 4.03 -17.19 29.21
N HIS A 184 4.98 -16.49 29.81
CA HIS A 184 6.40 -16.75 29.68
C HIS A 184 6.91 -17.33 31.01
N ARG A 185 7.51 -18.52 30.94
CA ARG A 185 8.22 -19.10 32.08
C ARG A 185 9.58 -18.45 32.19
N ILE A 186 9.91 -17.90 33.36
CA ILE A 186 11.24 -17.37 33.64
C ILE A 186 12.10 -18.54 34.13
N ASP A 187 12.93 -19.05 33.22
CA ASP A 187 14.00 -20.00 33.51
C ASP A 187 15.37 -19.30 33.54
N ALA A 188 16.38 -20.03 34.03
CA ALA A 188 17.76 -19.56 34.17
C ALA A 188 18.53 -19.64 32.84
#